data_AF-A0A849F774-F1
#
_entry.id   AF-A0A849F774-F1
#
_cell.length_a   1.000
_cell.length_b   1.000
_cell.length_c   1.000
_cell.angle_alpha   90.00
_cell.angle_beta   90.00
_cell.angle_gamma   90.00
#
_symmetry.space_group_name_H-M   'P 1'
#
loop_
_entity.id
_entity.type
_entity.pdbx_description
1 polymer ?
#
loop_
_entity_poly.entity_id
_entity_poly.type
_entity_poly.pdbx_seq_one_letter_code
_entity_poly.pdbx_strand_id
1 'polypeptide(L)'
;MRKLIYLIAALPAVAIAQGWANVGQQKEEVFSWTKWWTEPIFGGFWMAWNRSTLVFFIFIFASITLMAILEIRRPGGDEREGILGLTTTRGDRLFISLLGSAYIFLAWLGLVGMPLWGPVGLAVTWAAFCFWKV
;
A
#
# COMPACT_ATOMS: atom_id res chain seq x y z
N MET A 1 -14.90 58.97 4.46
CA MET A 1 -15.59 57.67 4.29
C MET A 1 -15.60 57.14 2.85
N ARG A 2 -15.71 57.95 1.79
CA ARG A 2 -15.66 57.46 0.38
C ARG A 2 -14.33 56.80 -0.03
N LYS A 3 -13.18 57.27 0.46
CA LYS A 3 -11.85 56.68 0.12
C LYS A 3 -11.63 55.27 0.70
N LEU A 4 -12.34 54.91 1.77
CA LEU A 4 -12.26 53.59 2.39
C LEU A 4 -12.96 52.51 1.55
N ILE A 5 -14.03 52.89 0.84
CA ILE A 5 -14.81 52.01 -0.04
C ILE A 5 -13.97 51.59 -1.26
N TYR A 6 -13.17 52.51 -1.82
CA TYR A 6 -12.28 52.19 -2.93
C TYR A 6 -11.12 51.26 -2.53
N LEU A 7 -10.64 51.32 -1.28
CA LEU A 7 -9.60 50.41 -0.76
C LEU A 7 -10.13 48.99 -0.54
N ILE A 8 -11.39 48.83 -0.12
CA ILE A 8 -12.02 47.51 0.06
C ILE A 8 -12.36 46.87 -1.29
N ALA A 9 -12.71 47.65 -2.31
CA ALA A 9 -12.97 47.16 -3.66
C ALA A 9 -11.72 46.67 -4.41
N ALA A 10 -10.52 47.16 -4.03
CA ALA A 10 -9.25 46.76 -4.65
C ALA A 10 -8.66 45.46 -4.08
N LEU A 11 -9.04 45.05 -2.87
CA LEU A 11 -8.54 43.83 -2.21
C LEU A 11 -9.05 42.51 -2.82
N PRO A 12 -10.33 42.34 -3.23
CA PRO A 12 -10.78 41.07 -3.80
C PRO A 12 -10.26 40.84 -5.24
N ALA A 13 -9.90 41.89 -5.97
CA ALA A 13 -9.40 41.75 -7.35
C ALA A 13 -8.02 41.08 -7.40
N VAL A 14 -7.13 41.37 -6.45
CA VAL A 14 -5.78 40.78 -6.41
C VAL A 14 -5.82 39.31 -5.95
N ALA A 15 -6.71 38.96 -5.01
CA ALA A 15 -6.84 37.60 -4.49
C ALA A 15 -7.47 36.63 -5.52
N ILE A 16 -8.43 37.10 -6.32
CA ILE A 16 -9.09 36.28 -7.35
C ILE A 16 -8.19 36.09 -8.57
N ALA A 17 -7.38 37.10 -8.93
CA ALA A 17 -6.42 37.01 -10.03
C ALA A 17 -5.33 35.95 -9.78
N GLN A 18 -4.83 35.85 -8.55
CA GLN A 18 -3.86 34.79 -8.20
C GLN A 18 -4.49 33.40 -8.13
N GLY A 19 -5.76 33.32 -7.71
CA GLY A 19 -6.50 32.06 -7.60
C GLY A 19 -6.79 31.41 -8.96
N TRP A 20 -6.95 32.19 -10.04
CA TRP A 20 -7.23 31.70 -11.40
C TRP A 20 -6.00 31.70 -12.33
N ALA A 21 -5.03 32.61 -12.13
CA ALA A 21 -3.79 32.61 -12.92
C ALA A 21 -2.89 31.40 -12.66
N ASN A 22 -3.05 30.73 -11.51
CA ASN A 22 -2.31 29.52 -11.15
C ASN A 22 -3.04 28.20 -11.52
N VAL A 23 -4.25 28.27 -12.09
CA VAL A 23 -5.09 27.08 -12.36
C VAL A 23 -4.65 26.32 -13.61
N GLY A 24 -3.86 26.96 -14.47
CA GLY A 24 -3.29 26.36 -15.68
C GLY A 24 -1.78 26.11 -15.61
N GLN A 25 -1.12 26.41 -14.49
CA GLN A 25 0.27 26.07 -14.31
C GLN A 25 0.36 24.57 -14.08
N GLN A 26 0.65 23.84 -15.15
CA GLN A 26 1.08 22.46 -15.11
C GLN A 26 2.38 22.45 -14.28
N LYS A 27 2.23 22.19 -12.98
CA LYS A 27 3.33 22.11 -12.01
C LYS A 27 4.34 21.16 -12.63
N GLU A 28 5.53 21.68 -12.95
CA GLU A 28 6.56 20.96 -13.71
C GLU A 28 6.59 19.50 -13.25
N GLU A 29 6.43 18.57 -14.19
CA GLU A 29 6.38 17.14 -13.89
C GLU A 29 7.77 16.66 -13.49
N VAL A 30 8.22 17.08 -12.31
CA VAL A 30 9.44 16.59 -11.70
C VAL A 30 9.19 15.12 -11.37
N PHE A 31 10.12 14.26 -11.79
CA PHE A 31 10.11 12.85 -11.46
C PHE A 31 9.92 12.66 -9.96
N SER A 32 8.78 12.07 -9.59
CA SER A 32 8.46 11.72 -8.22
C SER A 32 8.43 10.21 -8.10
N TRP A 33 9.20 9.68 -7.14
CA TRP A 33 9.26 8.24 -6.85
C TRP A 33 7.89 7.64 -6.58
N THR A 34 6.98 8.40 -5.94
CA THR A 34 5.59 7.98 -5.74
C THR A 34 4.86 7.85 -7.07
N LYS A 35 5.02 8.82 -7.97
CA LYS A 35 4.37 8.84 -9.28
C LYS A 35 4.81 7.63 -10.11
N TRP A 36 6.11 7.37 -10.18
CA TRP A 36 6.68 6.21 -10.87
C TRP A 36 6.11 4.86 -10.38
N TRP A 37 5.80 4.74 -9.10
CA TRP A 37 5.22 3.53 -8.50
C TRP A 37 3.72 3.35 -8.75
N THR A 38 2.98 4.44 -8.90
CA THR A 38 1.51 4.44 -9.03
C THR A 38 1.00 4.63 -10.45
N GLU A 39 1.87 5.09 -11.36
CA GLU A 39 1.54 5.26 -12.78
C GLU A 39 1.14 3.92 -13.43
N PRO A 40 0.05 3.90 -14.22
CA PRO A 40 -0.31 2.73 -15.00
C PRO A 40 0.73 2.50 -16.11
N ILE A 41 1.26 1.28 -16.17
CA ILE A 41 2.29 0.86 -17.12
C ILE A 41 1.68 0.57 -18.50
N PHE A 42 0.46 0.04 -18.52
CA PHE A 42 -0.24 -0.35 -19.73
C PHE A 42 -1.46 0.55 -19.94
N GLY A 43 -1.52 1.24 -21.09
CA GLY A 43 -2.71 1.96 -21.51
C GLY A 43 -3.72 1.00 -22.14
N GLY A 44 -4.99 1.08 -21.73
CA GLY A 44 -6.10 0.36 -22.37
C GLY A 44 -6.55 -0.95 -21.71
N PHE A 45 -6.03 -1.31 -20.53
CA PHE A 45 -6.56 -2.41 -19.73
C PHE A 45 -7.70 -1.95 -18.81
N TRP A 46 -8.64 -2.86 -18.50
CA TRP A 46 -9.71 -2.61 -17.51
C TRP A 46 -9.11 -2.23 -16.15
N MET A 47 -8.15 -3.01 -15.66
CA MET A 47 -7.43 -2.68 -14.42
C MET A 47 -6.26 -1.75 -14.73
N ALA A 48 -6.15 -0.66 -13.97
CA ALA A 48 -4.97 0.19 -13.97
C ALA A 48 -3.77 -0.59 -13.40
N TRP A 49 -3.03 -1.27 -14.28
CA TRP A 49 -1.83 -2.02 -13.95
C TRP A 49 -0.68 -1.07 -13.64
N ASN A 50 -0.50 -0.74 -12.38
CA ASN A 50 0.63 0.02 -11.87
C ASN A 50 1.75 -0.90 -11.35
N ARG A 51 2.97 -0.36 -11.21
CA ARG A 51 4.14 -1.14 -10.71
C ARG A 51 3.88 -1.77 -9.35
N SER A 52 3.13 -1.05 -8.51
CA SER A 52 2.72 -1.53 -7.18
C SER A 52 1.88 -2.82 -7.25
N THR A 53 0.86 -2.87 -8.11
CA THR A 53 0.03 -4.07 -8.27
C THR A 53 0.79 -5.21 -8.93
N LEU A 54 1.62 -4.92 -9.93
CA LEU A 54 2.46 -5.92 -10.59
C LEU A 54 3.38 -6.64 -9.58
N VAL A 55 4.05 -5.89 -8.70
CA VAL A 55 4.92 -6.47 -7.65
C VAL A 55 4.12 -7.33 -6.68
N PHE A 56 2.91 -6.90 -6.29
CA PHE A 56 2.03 -7.70 -5.44
C PHE A 56 1.67 -9.04 -6.10
N PHE A 57 1.26 -9.05 -7.36
CA PHE A 57 0.93 -10.30 -8.07
C PHE A 57 2.16 -11.21 -8.24
N ILE A 58 3.31 -10.65 -8.61
CA ILE A 58 4.57 -11.40 -8.69
C ILE A 58 4.88 -12.05 -7.35
N PHE A 59 4.71 -11.33 -6.24
CA PHE A 59 4.92 -11.86 -4.90
C PHE A 59 3.96 -13.00 -4.55
N ILE A 60 2.68 -12.90 -4.91
CA ILE A 60 1.70 -14.00 -4.72
C ILE A 60 2.09 -15.23 -5.55
N PHE A 61 2.39 -15.06 -6.83
CA PHE A 61 2.83 -16.18 -7.68
C PHE A 61 4.13 -16.79 -7.17
N ALA A 62 5.12 -15.99 -6.77
CA ALA A 62 6.36 -16.46 -6.18
C ALA A 62 6.10 -17.26 -4.89
N SER A 63 5.17 -16.81 -4.04
CA SER A 63 4.78 -17.53 -2.82
C SER A 63 4.18 -18.90 -3.14
N ILE A 64 3.27 -18.96 -4.12
CA ILE A 64 2.66 -20.22 -4.58
C ILE A 64 3.72 -21.15 -5.19
N THR A 65 4.61 -20.63 -6.04
CA THR A 65 5.70 -21.40 -6.64
C THR A 65 6.68 -21.92 -5.59
N LEU A 66 7.01 -21.11 -4.59
CA LEU A 66 7.85 -21.53 -3.47
C LEU A 66 7.20 -22.70 -2.72
N MET A 67 5.90 -22.62 -2.45
CA MET A 67 5.14 -23.71 -1.83
C MET A 67 5.17 -24.98 -2.69
N ALA A 68 4.95 -24.86 -4.00
CA ALA A 68 5.01 -26.00 -4.92
C ALA A 68 6.42 -26.65 -4.93
N ILE A 69 7.48 -25.85 -4.96
CA ILE A 69 8.87 -26.35 -4.90
C ILE A 69 9.16 -27.05 -3.57
N LEU A 70 8.67 -26.50 -2.45
CA LEU A 70 8.85 -27.09 -1.12
C LEU A 70 8.12 -28.42 -0.99
N GLU A 71 6.92 -28.54 -1.55
CA GLU A 71 6.14 -29.78 -1.57
C GLU A 71 6.84 -30.88 -2.39
N ILE A 72 7.37 -30.52 -3.57
CA ILE A 72 8.15 -31.45 -4.41
C ILE A 72 9.42 -31.93 -3.69
N ARG A 73 10.09 -31.05 -2.93
CA ARG A 73 11.35 -31.36 -2.26
C ARG A 73 11.21 -32.13 -0.94
N ARG A 74 10.15 -31.88 -0.18
CA ARG A 74 9.90 -32.52 1.12
C ARG A 74 8.43 -32.93 1.19
N PRO A 75 8.08 -34.08 0.58
CA PRO A 75 6.72 -34.61 0.65
C PRO A 75 6.40 -34.99 2.10
N GLY A 76 5.23 -34.59 2.55
CA GLY A 76 4.82 -34.71 3.95
C GLY A 76 4.59 -33.32 4.51
N GLY A 77 3.40 -32.77 4.23
CA GLY A 77 2.88 -31.58 4.88
C GLY A 77 3.20 -31.68 6.36
N ASP A 78 4.13 -30.85 6.81
CA ASP A 78 4.72 -30.88 8.15
C ASP A 78 3.63 -30.37 9.12
N GLU A 79 2.60 -31.20 9.32
CA GLU A 79 1.43 -30.96 10.16
C GLU A 79 1.93 -30.88 11.58
N ARG A 80 2.14 -29.65 12.02
CA ARG A 80 2.55 -29.32 13.36
C ARG A 80 1.40 -28.58 14.01
N GLU A 81 0.99 -29.04 15.18
CA GLU A 81 0.06 -28.30 16.03
C GLU A 81 0.60 -26.89 16.25
N GLY A 82 -0.13 -25.90 15.73
CA GLY A 82 0.18 -24.49 15.94
C GLY A 82 -0.21 -24.05 17.36
N ILE A 83 0.25 -22.87 17.76
CA ILE A 83 -0.06 -22.25 19.07
C ILE A 83 -1.58 -22.06 19.27
N LEU A 84 -2.35 -21.93 18.18
CA LEU A 84 -3.79 -21.75 18.20
C LEU A 84 -4.58 -23.08 18.34
N GLY A 85 -3.90 -24.22 18.53
CA GLY A 85 -4.53 -25.54 18.61
C GLY A 85 -5.04 -26.05 17.25
N LEU A 86 -4.70 -25.37 16.16
CA LEU A 86 -5.02 -25.78 14.79
C LEU A 86 -3.82 -26.52 14.20
N THR A 87 -4.08 -27.67 13.56
CA THR A 87 -3.11 -28.37 12.70
C THR A 87 -2.89 -27.55 11.44
N THR A 88 -1.89 -26.67 11.45
CA THR A 88 -1.57 -25.81 10.30
C THR A 88 -0.47 -26.45 9.47
N THR A 89 -0.72 -26.61 8.17
CA THR A 89 0.32 -26.98 7.21
C THR A 89 1.30 -25.82 6.98
N ARG A 90 2.43 -26.06 6.29
CA ARG A 90 3.36 -24.98 5.91
C ARG A 90 2.67 -23.89 5.07
N GLY A 91 1.73 -24.28 4.21
CA GLY A 91 0.96 -23.34 3.39
C GLY A 91 0.01 -22.48 4.22
N ASP A 92 -0.66 -23.08 5.19
CA ASP A 92 -1.58 -22.37 6.08
C ASP A 92 -0.86 -21.30 6.90
N ARG A 93 0.37 -21.58 7.36
CA ARG A 93 1.21 -20.60 8.10
C ARG A 93 1.57 -19.40 7.23
N LEU A 94 1.97 -19.63 5.98
CA LEU A 94 2.23 -18.56 5.02
C LEU A 94 0.96 -17.73 4.76
N PHE A 95 -0.18 -18.39 4.56
CA PHE A 95 -1.46 -17.71 4.36
C PHE A 95 -1.87 -16.85 5.57
N ILE A 96 -1.75 -17.38 6.79
CA ILE A 96 -2.05 -16.65 8.03
C ILE A 96 -1.14 -15.43 8.20
N SER A 97 0.15 -15.55 7.85
CA SER A 97 1.07 -14.41 7.91
C SER A 97 0.68 -13.29 6.93
N LEU A 98 0.26 -13.65 5.71
CA LEU A 98 -0.19 -12.72 4.67
C LEU A 98 -1.51 -12.05 5.04
N LEU A 99 -2.50 -12.84 5.46
CA LEU A 99 -3.83 -12.40 5.85
C LEU A 99 -3.76 -11.52 7.11
N GLY A 100 -3.00 -11.93 8.12
CA GLY A 100 -2.79 -11.11 9.33
C GLY A 100 -2.08 -9.79 9.02
N SER A 101 -1.09 -9.78 8.12
CA SER A 101 -0.47 -8.54 7.65
C SER A 101 -1.50 -7.62 6.98
N ALA A 102 -2.36 -8.14 6.09
CA ALA A 102 -3.41 -7.34 5.46
C ALA A 102 -4.37 -6.71 6.49
N TYR A 103 -4.80 -7.47 7.50
CA TYR A 103 -5.64 -6.95 8.58
C TYR A 103 -4.93 -5.91 9.44
N ILE A 104 -3.63 -6.07 9.72
CA ILE A 104 -2.83 -5.06 10.43
C ILE A 104 -2.83 -3.74 9.67
N PHE A 105 -2.65 -3.77 8.35
CA PHE A 105 -2.68 -2.57 7.51
C PHE A 105 -4.08 -1.92 7.48
N LEU A 106 -5.14 -2.72 7.39
CA LEU A 106 -6.52 -2.21 7.42
C LEU A 106 -6.86 -1.59 8.78
N ALA A 107 -6.50 -2.25 9.88
CA ALA A 107 -6.71 -1.74 11.23
C ALA A 107 -5.95 -0.43 11.46
N TRP A 108 -4.71 -0.35 10.98
CA TRP A 108 -3.91 0.87 11.09
C TRP A 108 -4.50 2.03 10.28
N LEU A 109 -4.92 1.77 9.05
CA LEU A 109 -5.59 2.78 8.20
C LEU A 109 -6.91 3.25 8.82
N GLY A 110 -7.66 2.36 9.47
CA GLY A 110 -8.91 2.71 10.15
C GLY A 110 -8.75 3.50 11.44
N LEU A 111 -7.61 3.38 12.14
CA LEU A 111 -7.38 4.01 13.44
C LEU A 111 -6.46 5.24 13.39
N VAL A 112 -5.35 5.15 12.66
CA VAL A 112 -4.26 6.14 12.70
C VAL A 112 -4.12 6.88 11.37
N GLY A 113 -4.25 6.17 10.24
CA GLY A 113 -4.03 6.74 8.90
C GLY A 113 -2.54 6.78 8.49
N MET A 114 -2.13 7.82 7.76
CA MET A 114 -0.73 7.99 7.34
C MET A 114 0.11 8.54 8.50
N PRO A 115 1.38 8.11 8.69
CA PRO A 115 2.25 7.34 7.79
C PRO A 115 2.19 5.81 7.95
N LEU A 116 2.50 5.09 6.87
CA LEU A 116 2.43 3.62 6.78
C LEU A 116 3.68 2.87 7.28
N TRP A 117 4.65 3.55 7.90
CA TRP A 117 5.86 2.89 8.42
C TRP A 117 5.61 2.06 9.67
N GLY A 118 4.68 2.49 10.54
CA GLY A 118 4.23 1.74 11.71
C GLY A 118 3.68 0.34 11.39
N PRO A 119 2.66 0.21 10.50
CA PRO A 119 2.08 -1.09 10.18
C PRO A 119 3.05 -2.01 9.43
N VAL A 120 4.03 -1.47 8.69
CA VAL A 120 5.11 -2.28 8.09
C VAL A 120 5.91 -3.00 9.18
N GLY A 121 6.35 -2.28 10.22
CA GLY A 121 7.07 -2.89 11.34
C GLY A 121 6.24 -3.97 12.04
N LEU A 122 4.96 -3.67 12.30
CA LEU A 122 4.05 -4.60 12.95
C LEU A 122 3.79 -5.85 12.10
N ALA A 123 3.59 -5.70 10.78
CA ALA A 123 3.42 -6.82 9.86
C ALA A 123 4.67 -7.72 9.80
N VAL A 124 5.88 -7.16 9.83
CA VAL A 124 7.12 -7.95 9.88
C VAL A 124 7.23 -8.71 11.19
N THR A 125 6.90 -8.08 12.32
CA THR A 125 6.88 -8.79 13.62
C THR A 125 5.83 -9.90 13.66
N TRP A 126 4.67 -9.70 13.04
CA TRP A 126 3.63 -10.71 12.89
C TRP A 126 4.08 -11.89 12.04
N ALA A 127 4.66 -11.61 10.87
CA ALA A 127 5.22 -12.65 10.01
C ALA A 127 6.31 -13.44 10.74
N ALA A 128 7.25 -12.76 11.41
CA ALA A 128 8.28 -13.41 12.20
C ALA A 128 7.68 -14.28 13.32
N PHE A 129 6.66 -13.80 14.02
CA PHE A 129 5.95 -14.59 15.05
C PHE A 129 5.32 -15.87 14.49
N CYS A 130 4.68 -15.80 13.31
CA CYS A 130 4.10 -16.98 12.65
C CYS A 130 5.14 -18.06 12.30
N PHE A 131 6.39 -17.66 12.02
CA PHE A 131 7.50 -18.57 11.69
C PHE A 131 8.44 -18.89 12.85
N TRP A 132 8.42 -18.13 13.95
CA TRP A 132 9.36 -18.28 15.07
C TRP A 132 9.12 -19.56 15.89
N LYS A 133 7.86 -19.98 16.03
CA LYS A 133 7.51 -21.21 16.75
C LYS A 133 7.46 -22.41 15.79
N VAL A 134 8.57 -22.65 15.10
CA VAL A 134 8.84 -23.84 14.27
C VAL A 134 9.65 -24.86 15.05
#